data_AF-A0A8T1SG47-F1
#
_entry.id   AF-A0A8T1SG47-F1
#
_cell.length_a   1.000
_cell.length_b   1.000
_cell.length_c   1.000
_cell.angle_alpha   90.00
_cell.angle_beta   90.00
_cell.angle_gamma   90.00
#
_symmetry.space_group_name_H-M   'P 1'
#
loop_
_entity.id
_entity.type
_entity.pdbx_description
1 polymer ?
#
loop_
_entity_poly.entity_id
_entity_poly.type
_entity_poly.pdbx_seq_one_letter_code
_entity_poly.pdbx_strand_id
1 'polypeptide(L)'
;MHLSHYCGNMKPPDIVSSTHELLVVFKSDFNIGGRGFKAYFFSGECQEVYTAIKGNFSSPQYPNFYPNNIKCHWTIQLPPGYRIKVFFLDLALEGRNSLTDGCDYDHLAVFDGGTEKASLLGKWCGREMLSPITSTRNKLLLVL
;
A
#
# COMPACT_ATOMS: atom_id res chain seq x y z
N MET A 1 19.50 -17.58 4.22
CA MET A 1 19.63 -16.31 4.98
C MET A 1 20.32 -15.31 4.07
N HIS A 2 19.58 -14.37 3.50
CA HIS A 2 20.17 -13.35 2.62
C HIS A 2 20.59 -12.17 3.48
N LEU A 3 21.90 -12.00 3.68
CA LEU A 3 22.45 -10.90 4.46
C LEU A 3 22.76 -9.74 3.51
N SER A 4 22.06 -8.62 3.67
CA SER A 4 22.40 -7.35 3.01
C SER A 4 22.96 -6.38 4.03
N HIS A 5 24.06 -5.71 3.71
CA HIS A 5 24.76 -4.78 4.58
C HIS A 5 24.79 -3.39 3.95
N TYR A 6 24.43 -2.36 4.73
CA TYR A 6 24.32 -0.99 4.26
C TYR A 6 25.04 -0.02 5.21
N CYS A 7 25.76 0.95 4.65
CA CYS A 7 26.44 2.00 5.39
C CYS A 7 26.50 3.30 4.57
N GLY A 8 26.79 4.42 5.23
CA GLY A 8 26.89 5.74 4.60
C GLY A 8 25.56 6.48 4.50
N ASN A 9 25.46 7.40 3.53
CA ASN A 9 24.33 8.33 3.40
C ASN A 9 23.31 7.93 2.30
N MET A 10 23.49 6.79 1.64
CA MET A 10 22.56 6.32 0.61
C MET A 10 21.47 5.46 1.23
N LYS A 11 20.21 5.76 0.89
CA LYS A 11 19.05 4.97 1.31
C LYS A 11 19.13 3.57 0.68
N PRO A 12 19.01 2.48 1.46
CA PRO A 12 18.87 1.13 0.91
C PRO A 12 17.62 0.98 0.02
N PRO A 13 17.60 0.01 -0.93
CA PRO A 13 16.37 -0.39 -1.59
C PRO A 13 15.39 -1.01 -0.59
N ASP A 14 14.11 -1.06 -0.97
CA ASP A 14 13.07 -1.69 -0.14
C ASP A 14 13.36 -3.19 0.02
N ILE A 15 13.24 -3.69 1.26
CA ILE A 15 13.56 -5.08 1.62
C ILE A 15 12.26 -5.82 1.91
N VAL A 16 11.99 -6.87 1.15
CA VAL A 16 10.86 -7.77 1.37
C VAL A 16 11.39 -9.05 2.00
N SER A 17 10.85 -9.44 3.16
CA SER A 17 11.21 -10.72 3.76
C SER A 17 10.63 -11.86 2.94
N SER A 18 11.42 -12.92 2.73
CA SER A 18 10.92 -14.18 2.18
C SER A 18 10.18 -15.03 3.23
N THR A 19 10.13 -14.56 4.49
CA THR A 19 9.49 -15.25 5.62
C THR A 19 8.70 -14.26 6.47
N HIS A 20 8.03 -14.76 7.52
CA HIS A 20 7.31 -13.95 8.50
C HIS A 20 8.23 -13.26 9.52
N GLU A 21 9.55 -13.47 9.40
CA GLU A 21 10.56 -12.88 10.28
C GLU A 21 11.59 -12.10 9.46
N LEU A 22 12.08 -10.99 10.01
CA LEU A 22 13.20 -10.23 9.45
C LEU A 22 14.05 -9.66 10.60
N LEU A 23 15.35 -9.97 10.60
CA LEU A 23 16.29 -9.49 11.61
C LEU A 23 17.01 -8.24 11.09
N VAL A 24 16.89 -7.14 11.83
CA VAL A 24 17.67 -5.91 11.59
C VAL A 24 18.72 -5.78 12.70
N VAL A 25 19.99 -5.69 12.32
CA VAL A 25 21.10 -5.51 13.25
C VAL A 25 21.77 -4.17 12.98
N PHE A 26 21.77 -3.28 13.97
CA PHE A 26 22.58 -2.06 13.96
C PHE A 26 23.90 -2.32 14.70
N LYS A 27 25.01 -1.93 14.07
CA LYS A 27 26.36 -2.05 14.65
C LYS A 27 27.07 -0.70 14.57
N SER A 28 27.60 -0.24 15.69
CA SER A 28 28.47 0.95 15.79
C SER A 28 29.81 0.59 16.43
N ASP A 29 30.80 1.47 16.30
CA ASP A 29 32.08 1.40 17.00
C ASP A 29 32.22 2.53 18.03
N PHE A 30 33.42 2.70 18.59
CA PHE A 30 33.73 3.73 19.61
C PHE A 30 34.08 5.10 19.01
N ASN A 31 34.00 5.28 17.68
CA ASN A 31 34.41 6.50 17.00
C ASN A 31 33.21 7.44 16.75
N ILE A 32 33.30 8.29 15.70
CA ILE A 32 32.32 9.33 15.37
C ILE A 32 30.95 8.72 15.02
N GLY A 33 29.90 9.22 15.67
CA GLY A 33 28.51 8.87 15.36
C GLY A 33 27.91 9.70 14.21
N GLY A 34 26.90 9.13 13.54
CA GLY A 34 26.06 9.79 12.54
C GLY A 34 24.60 9.95 13.00
N ARG A 35 23.74 10.46 12.12
CA ARG A 35 22.29 10.65 12.39
C ARG A 35 21.49 9.34 12.54
N GLY A 36 22.10 8.19 12.23
CA GLY A 36 21.44 6.89 12.27
C GLY A 36 20.47 6.68 11.10
N PHE A 37 19.48 5.81 11.31
CA PHE A 37 18.45 5.48 10.32
C PHE A 37 17.06 5.48 10.95
N LYS A 38 16.05 5.70 10.11
CA LYS A 38 14.63 5.47 10.43
C LYS A 38 14.07 4.51 9.38
N ALA A 39 13.39 3.47 9.84
CA ALA A 39 12.74 2.49 8.99
C ALA A 39 11.31 2.23 9.47
N TYR A 40 10.47 1.79 8.55
CA TYR A 40 9.13 1.31 8.80
C TYR A 40 9.04 -0.11 8.23
N PHE A 41 8.27 -0.98 8.88
CA PHE A 41 7.97 -2.32 8.36
C PHE A 41 6.47 -2.46 8.25
N PHE A 42 6.03 -3.32 7.33
CA PHE A 42 4.65 -3.73 7.18
C PHE A 42 4.64 -5.26 7.11
N SER A 43 3.66 -5.91 7.72
CA SER A 43 3.44 -7.33 7.43
C SER A 43 3.06 -7.44 5.95
N GLY A 44 3.60 -8.43 5.23
CA GLY A 44 3.29 -8.63 3.81
C GLY A 44 1.84 -9.03 3.51
N GLU A 45 0.91 -8.84 4.46
CA GLU A 45 -0.47 -9.35 4.43
C GLU A 45 -1.41 -8.57 3.50
N CYS A 46 -0.95 -7.49 2.87
CA CYS A 46 -1.78 -6.75 1.92
C CYS A 46 -1.03 -6.15 0.74
N GLN A 47 0.08 -6.78 0.34
CA GLN A 47 0.71 -6.50 -0.95
C GLN A 47 0.40 -7.62 -1.93
N GLU A 48 -0.71 -7.50 -2.63
CA GLU A 48 -1.32 -8.57 -3.41
C GLU A 48 -1.42 -8.21 -4.90
N VAL A 49 -1.25 -9.23 -5.75
CA VAL A 49 -1.38 -9.09 -7.21
C VAL A 49 -2.48 -10.02 -7.73
N TYR A 50 -3.56 -9.41 -8.22
CA TYR A 50 -4.70 -10.12 -8.80
C TYR A 50 -4.56 -10.17 -10.32
N THR A 51 -4.50 -11.39 -10.86
CA THR A 51 -4.45 -11.64 -12.31
C THR A 51 -5.71 -12.32 -12.85
N ALA A 52 -6.60 -12.78 -11.96
CA ALA A 52 -7.88 -13.36 -12.33
C ALA A 52 -8.87 -12.27 -12.78
N ILE A 53 -9.76 -12.62 -13.72
CA ILE A 53 -10.78 -11.71 -14.27
C ILE A 53 -11.85 -11.28 -13.25
N LYS A 54 -11.89 -11.95 -12.09
CA LYS A 54 -12.76 -11.65 -10.94
C LYS A 54 -11.98 -11.99 -9.67
N GLY A 55 -12.25 -11.23 -8.61
CA GLY A 55 -11.67 -11.44 -7.30
C GLY A 55 -12.33 -10.52 -6.28
N ASN A 56 -11.98 -10.71 -5.02
CA ASN A 56 -12.30 -9.82 -3.93
C ASN A 56 -11.04 -9.58 -3.10
N PHE A 57 -11.05 -8.48 -2.36
CA PHE A 57 -10.01 -8.14 -1.39
C PHE A 57 -10.67 -7.32 -0.29
N SER A 58 -10.00 -7.22 0.85
CA SER A 58 -10.45 -6.45 1.99
C SER A 58 -9.23 -5.87 2.71
N SER A 59 -9.45 -4.84 3.54
CA SER A 59 -8.41 -4.36 4.44
C SER A 59 -7.97 -5.48 5.40
N PRO A 60 -6.73 -5.43 5.93
CA PRO A 60 -6.29 -6.38 6.92
C PRO A 60 -7.26 -6.43 8.11
N GLN A 61 -7.52 -7.64 8.61
CA GLN A 61 -8.40 -7.93 9.76
C GLN A 61 -9.89 -7.63 9.56
N TYR A 62 -10.32 -7.19 8.37
CA TYR A 62 -11.74 -6.97 8.05
C TYR A 62 -12.60 -8.19 8.46
N PRO A 63 -13.75 -8.00 9.15
CA PRO A 63 -14.46 -6.73 9.40
C PRO A 63 -14.01 -5.97 10.66
N ASN A 64 -12.92 -6.39 11.33
CA ASN A 64 -12.35 -5.62 12.45
C ASN A 64 -11.59 -4.39 11.95
N PHE A 65 -11.14 -3.56 12.90
CA PHE A 65 -10.32 -2.38 12.59
C PHE A 65 -9.03 -2.78 11.87
N TYR A 66 -8.68 -2.01 10.84
CA TYR A 66 -7.38 -2.14 10.20
C TYR A 66 -6.27 -1.71 11.18
N PRO A 67 -5.07 -2.31 11.12
CA PRO A 67 -3.96 -1.89 11.97
C PRO A 67 -3.50 -0.46 11.66
N ASN A 68 -3.03 0.26 12.67
CA ASN A 68 -2.47 1.60 12.50
C ASN A 68 -1.14 1.56 11.73
N ASN A 69 -0.84 2.64 10.99
CA ASN A 69 0.41 2.82 10.23
C ASN A 69 0.71 1.68 9.24
N ILE A 70 -0.32 1.17 8.56
CA ILE A 70 -0.16 0.24 7.45
C ILE A 70 -0.10 0.99 6.13
N LYS A 71 0.50 0.35 5.11
CA LYS A 71 0.36 0.74 3.73
C LYS A 71 0.11 -0.50 2.89
N CYS A 72 -1.10 -0.66 2.39
CA CYS A 72 -1.49 -1.83 1.61
C CYS A 72 -1.47 -1.52 0.12
N HIS A 73 -1.13 -2.50 -0.71
CA HIS A 73 -1.11 -2.38 -2.16
C HIS A 73 -1.84 -3.55 -2.79
N TRP A 74 -3.00 -3.29 -3.39
CA TRP A 74 -3.69 -4.28 -4.22
C TRP A 74 -3.54 -3.90 -5.69
N THR A 75 -2.73 -4.66 -6.42
CA THR A 75 -2.54 -4.46 -7.86
C THR A 75 -3.40 -5.45 -8.63
N ILE A 76 -4.29 -4.95 -9.47
CA ILE A 76 -5.08 -5.77 -10.39
C ILE A 76 -4.46 -5.63 -11.79
N GLN A 77 -4.06 -6.73 -12.39
CA GLN A 77 -3.43 -6.78 -13.71
C GLN A 77 -4.10 -7.84 -14.58
N LEU A 78 -4.83 -7.39 -15.61
CA LEU A 78 -5.48 -8.25 -16.58
C LEU A 78 -4.71 -8.28 -17.92
N PRO A 79 -5.04 -9.19 -18.85
CA PRO A 79 -4.49 -9.14 -20.20
C PRO A 79 -4.81 -7.81 -20.91
N PRO A 80 -4.00 -7.41 -21.92
CA PRO A 80 -4.31 -6.25 -22.76
C PRO A 80 -5.71 -6.33 -23.38
N GLY A 81 -6.37 -5.18 -23.53
CA GLY A 81 -7.75 -5.08 -24.04
C GLY A 81 -8.83 -5.15 -22.96
N TYR A 82 -8.50 -5.57 -21.74
CA TYR A 82 -9.42 -5.52 -20.60
C TYR A 82 -9.39 -4.14 -19.91
N ARG A 83 -10.52 -3.79 -19.29
CA ARG A 83 -10.64 -2.71 -18.31
C ARG A 83 -11.11 -3.30 -16.99
N ILE A 84 -10.64 -2.75 -15.89
CA ILE A 84 -10.89 -3.21 -14.54
C ILE A 84 -11.97 -2.32 -13.95
N LYS A 85 -13.00 -2.93 -13.37
CA LYS A 85 -14.05 -2.23 -12.64
C LYS A 85 -14.11 -2.74 -11.22
N VAL A 86 -13.98 -1.82 -10.26
CA VAL A 86 -14.01 -2.13 -8.83
C VAL A 86 -15.29 -1.57 -8.22
N PHE A 87 -15.95 -2.39 -7.41
CA PHE A 87 -17.11 -2.02 -6.62
C PHE A 87 -16.73 -2.13 -5.15
N PHE A 88 -17.05 -1.11 -4.37
CA PHE A 88 -16.84 -1.12 -2.93
C PHE A 88 -18.15 -1.51 -2.24
N LEU A 89 -18.09 -2.56 -1.44
CA LEU A 89 -19.24 -3.01 -0.65
C LEU A 89 -19.32 -2.30 0.70
N ASP A 90 -18.17 -1.88 1.22
CA ASP A 90 -18.01 -1.22 2.51
C ASP A 90 -16.75 -0.35 2.50
N LEU A 91 -16.78 0.77 3.23
CA LEU A 91 -15.65 1.66 3.46
C LEU A 91 -15.87 2.37 4.80
N ALA A 92 -14.90 2.25 5.70
CA ALA A 92 -14.89 2.93 6.99
C ALA A 92 -13.45 3.23 7.41
N LEU A 93 -12.95 4.40 7.04
CA LEU A 93 -11.61 4.89 7.37
C LEU A 93 -11.67 6.10 8.32
N GLU A 94 -10.54 6.48 8.92
CA GLU A 94 -10.43 7.72 9.69
C GLU A 94 -10.76 8.94 8.82
N GLY A 95 -11.47 9.92 9.39
CA GLY A 95 -11.91 11.13 8.70
C GLY A 95 -13.41 11.17 8.42
N ARG A 96 -13.91 12.32 7.97
CA ARG A 96 -15.32 12.52 7.64
C ARG A 96 -15.62 12.07 6.21
N ASN A 97 -14.94 12.67 5.24
CA ASN A 97 -15.11 12.43 3.81
C ASN A 97 -14.03 13.19 3.00
N SER A 98 -13.89 12.85 1.73
CA SER A 98 -12.94 13.44 0.78
C SER A 98 -13.18 14.92 0.48
N LEU A 99 -14.42 15.39 0.60
CA LEU A 99 -14.79 16.77 0.29
C LEU A 99 -14.43 17.76 1.40
N THR A 100 -14.54 17.35 2.67
CA THR A 100 -14.33 18.24 3.82
C THR A 100 -12.94 18.14 4.42
N ASP A 101 -12.37 16.94 4.46
CA ASP A 101 -11.14 16.68 5.24
C ASP A 101 -9.92 16.50 4.34
N GLY A 102 -10.11 16.37 3.02
CA GLY A 102 -9.04 16.08 2.07
C GLY A 102 -8.40 14.70 2.26
N CYS A 103 -8.80 13.93 3.26
CA CYS A 103 -8.32 12.58 3.59
C CYS A 103 -6.80 12.51 3.79
N ASP A 104 -6.25 13.38 4.64
CA ASP A 104 -4.82 13.50 4.89
C ASP A 104 -4.24 12.51 5.91
N TYR A 105 -5.11 11.87 6.70
CA TYR A 105 -4.76 10.74 7.58
C TYR A 105 -4.92 9.42 6.80
N ASP A 106 -5.82 8.54 7.23
CA ASP A 106 -6.10 7.28 6.55
C ASP A 106 -6.95 7.51 5.30
N HIS A 107 -6.56 6.88 4.19
CA HIS A 107 -7.29 7.03 2.94
C HIS A 107 -7.09 5.85 2.00
N LEU A 108 -8.10 5.57 1.19
CA LEU A 108 -7.97 4.70 0.03
C LEU A 108 -7.70 5.56 -1.20
N ALA A 109 -6.52 5.41 -1.81
CA ALA A 109 -6.16 6.00 -3.09
C ALA A 109 -6.23 4.96 -4.21
N VAL A 110 -6.79 5.33 -5.36
CA VAL A 110 -6.88 4.45 -6.53
C VAL A 110 -6.18 5.08 -7.73
N PHE A 111 -5.26 4.34 -8.34
CA PHE A 111 -4.43 4.80 -9.44
C PHE A 111 -4.72 3.99 -10.72
N ASP A 112 -4.83 4.68 -11.85
CA ASP A 112 -5.08 4.11 -13.18
C ASP A 112 -3.82 3.51 -13.81
N GLY A 113 -3.24 2.54 -13.13
CA GLY A 113 -2.01 1.86 -13.52
C GLY A 113 -1.50 0.95 -12.42
N GLY A 114 -0.32 0.34 -12.61
CA GLY A 114 0.25 -0.59 -11.64
C GLY A 114 1.16 0.03 -10.58
N THR A 115 1.23 1.36 -10.47
CA THR A 115 2.15 2.07 -9.57
C THR A 115 1.54 3.40 -9.10
N GLU A 116 1.98 3.92 -7.95
CA GLU A 116 1.56 5.24 -7.43
C GLU A 116 2.00 6.44 -8.30
N LYS A 117 2.82 6.21 -9.32
CA LYS A 117 3.17 7.23 -10.34
C LYS A 117 2.11 7.39 -11.43
N ALA A 118 1.12 6.49 -11.50
CA ALA A 118 0.04 6.56 -12.46
C ALA A 118 -0.98 7.65 -12.08
N SER A 119 -1.91 7.96 -12.98
CA SER A 119 -2.94 8.96 -12.73
C SER A 119 -3.83 8.55 -11.54
N LEU A 120 -3.94 9.43 -10.54
CA LEU A 120 -4.85 9.24 -9.41
C LEU A 120 -6.30 9.40 -9.90
N LEU A 121 -7.11 8.35 -9.74
CA LEU A 121 -8.54 8.37 -10.03
C LEU A 121 -9.34 8.97 -8.88
N GLY A 122 -8.84 8.84 -7.65
CA GLY A 122 -9.36 9.54 -6.49
C GLY A 122 -8.77 9.04 -5.18
N LYS A 123 -9.13 9.76 -4.11
CA LYS A 123 -8.69 9.55 -2.73
C LYS A 123 -9.91 9.69 -1.82
N TRP A 124 -10.18 8.69 -0.99
CA TRP A 124 -11.38 8.63 -0.17
C TRP A 124 -11.09 8.21 1.27
N CYS A 125 -11.93 8.64 2.20
CA CYS A 125 -11.84 8.31 3.62
C CYS A 125 -13.22 8.45 4.28
N GLY A 126 -13.31 8.18 5.59
CA GLY A 126 -14.58 8.15 6.29
C GLY A 126 -15.46 6.99 5.81
N ARG A 127 -16.78 7.25 5.75
CA ARG A 127 -17.81 6.27 5.34
C ARG A 127 -18.52 6.65 4.05
N GLU A 128 -17.76 7.19 3.10
CA GLU A 128 -18.29 7.64 1.82
C GLU A 128 -18.81 6.47 0.98
N MET A 129 -19.97 6.66 0.36
CA MET A 129 -20.50 5.71 -0.61
C MET A 129 -19.80 5.91 -1.96
N LEU A 130 -18.95 4.96 -2.34
CA LEU A 130 -18.16 5.05 -3.57
C LEU A 130 -18.95 4.57 -4.79
N SER A 131 -18.95 5.38 -5.85
CA SER A 131 -19.38 4.92 -7.17
C SER A 131 -18.34 3.95 -7.75
N PRO A 132 -18.76 3.00 -8.62
CA PRO A 132 -17.82 2.03 -9.17
C PRO A 132 -16.70 2.70 -9.98
N ILE A 133 -15.46 2.40 -9.63
CA ILE A 133 -14.27 2.95 -10.30
C ILE A 133 -13.92 2.05 -11.48
N THR A 134 -13.66 2.65 -12.64
CA THR A 134 -13.27 1.91 -13.85
C THR A 134 -11.95 2.44 -14.38
N SER A 135 -10.97 1.56 -14.57
CA SER A 135 -9.67 1.89 -15.16
C SER A 135 -9.79 2.26 -16.65
N THR A 136 -8.80 2.94 -17.21
CA THR A 136 -8.69 3.15 -18.66
C THR A 136 -8.03 1.98 -19.37
N ARG A 137 -7.15 1.25 -18.67
CA ARG A 137 -6.38 0.12 -19.21
C ARG A 137 -6.49 -1.12 -18.34
N ASN A 138 -5.62 -2.09 -18.58
CA ASN A 138 -5.60 -3.40 -17.95
C ASN A 138 -4.83 -3.47 -16.61
N LYS A 139 -4.52 -2.32 -16.00
CA LYS A 139 -3.87 -2.25 -14.68
C LYS A 139 -4.56 -1.23 -13.80
N LEU A 140 -4.70 -1.56 -12.52
CA LEU A 140 -5.24 -0.69 -11.49
C LEU A 140 -4.51 -0.97 -10.18
N LEU A 141 -4.16 0.06 -9.44
CA LEU A 141 -3.54 -0.05 -8.12
C LEU A 141 -4.45 0.63 -7.10
N LEU A 142 -4.74 -0.07 -6.02
CA LEU A 142 -5.38 0.49 -4.83
C LEU A 142 -4.35 0.53 -3.70
N VAL A 143 -4.31 1.66 -2.99
CA VAL A 143 -3.44 1.88 -1.84
C VAL A 143 -4.28 2.32 -0.66
N LEU A 144 -4.21 1.59 0.44
CA LEU A 144 -4.75 1.99 1.75
C LEU A 144 -3.59 2.44 2.63
#